data_AF-A0A0C2C1S1-F1
#
_entry.id   AF-A0A0C2C1S1-F1
#
_cell.length_a   1.000
_cell.length_b   1.000
_cell.length_c   1.000
_cell.angle_alpha   90.00
_cell.angle_beta   90.00
_cell.angle_gamma   90.00
#
_symmetry.space_group_name_H-M   'P 1'
#
loop_
_entity.id
_entity.type
_entity.pdbx_description
1 polymer ?
#
loop_
_entity_poly.entity_id
_entity_poly.type
_entity_poly.pdbx_seq_one_letter_code
_entity_poly.pdbx_strand_id
1 'polypeptide(L)'
;LQPVNTSSKEVLGEELLDAVNSVADDLHKNDPLAKKATKNTLISKLISHEKATFDEATGAQMQEMLDDKAIQGLLSSVATTTKASTVLPNKSAQIRQERRGLLLLRKEIFYQAVQSGIKPAEAQKLAENAVTEAQQRLTAQRKARIEGVKEEEDTTRAQKAERAESEQKFYDYAMQMAE
;
A
#
# COMPACT_ATOMS: atom_id res chain seq x y z
N LEU A 1 1.20 -6.83 -8.00
CA LEU A 1 1.18 -7.94 -7.02
C LEU A 1 1.78 -9.14 -7.71
N GLN A 2 2.95 -9.63 -7.28
CA GLN A 2 3.47 -10.89 -7.81
C GLN A 2 2.50 -12.02 -7.43
N PRO A 3 2.21 -12.98 -8.31
CA PRO A 3 1.41 -14.14 -7.93
C PRO A 3 2.20 -14.90 -6.87
N VAL A 4 1.63 -15.01 -5.67
CA VAL A 4 2.11 -15.96 -4.67
C VAL A 4 2.02 -17.33 -5.32
N ASN A 5 3.14 -18.04 -5.45
CA ASN A 5 3.16 -19.43 -5.89
C ASN A 5 2.46 -20.26 -4.81
N THR A 6 1.13 -20.33 -4.85
CA THR A 6 0.35 -21.27 -4.04
C THR A 6 0.65 -22.66 -4.55
N SER A 7 1.03 -23.55 -3.64
CA SER A 7 1.37 -24.91 -4.02
C SER A 7 0.11 -25.63 -4.52
N SER A 8 0.24 -26.49 -5.54
CA SER A 8 -0.91 -27.26 -6.06
C SER A 8 -1.62 -28.08 -4.98
N LYS A 9 -0.89 -28.46 -3.92
CA LYS A 9 -1.39 -29.16 -2.75
C LYS A 9 -2.33 -28.32 -1.89
N GLU A 10 -2.03 -27.03 -1.75
CA GLU A 10 -2.90 -26.10 -1.01
C GLU A 10 -4.19 -25.79 -1.77
N VAL A 11 -4.14 -25.76 -3.11
CA VAL A 11 -5.32 -25.44 -3.94
C VAL A 11 -6.22 -26.64 -4.13
N LEU A 12 -5.66 -27.83 -4.40
CA LEU A 12 -6.42 -29.02 -4.76
C LEU A 12 -6.64 -30.01 -3.61
N GLY A 13 -5.86 -29.90 -2.52
CA GLY A 13 -5.86 -30.89 -1.45
C GLY A 13 -5.07 -32.16 -1.79
N GLU A 14 -4.81 -32.97 -0.76
CA GLU A 14 -4.06 -34.23 -0.89
C GLU A 14 -4.83 -35.28 -1.69
N GLU A 15 -6.12 -35.44 -1.41
CA GLU A 15 -6.96 -36.49 -2.02
C GLU A 15 -7.08 -36.32 -3.54
N LEU A 16 -7.29 -35.09 -4.03
CA LEU A 16 -7.44 -34.83 -5.46
C LEU A 16 -6.09 -34.96 -6.19
N LEU A 17 -4.99 -34.60 -5.54
CA LEU A 17 -3.65 -34.83 -6.09
C LEU A 17 -3.33 -36.32 -6.20
N ASP A 18 -3.73 -37.12 -5.21
CA ASP A 18 -3.55 -38.57 -5.24
C ASP A 18 -4.41 -39.22 -6.32
N ALA A 19 -5.64 -38.74 -6.53
CA ALA A 19 -6.46 -39.17 -7.66
C ALA A 19 -5.81 -38.82 -9.01
N VAL A 20 -5.25 -37.62 -9.17
CA VAL A 20 -4.53 -37.22 -10.39
C VAL A 20 -3.29 -38.08 -10.62
N ASN A 21 -2.56 -38.42 -9.56
CA ASN A 21 -1.44 -39.34 -9.63
C ASN A 21 -1.91 -40.72 -10.12
N SER A 22 -2.94 -41.30 -9.49
CA SER A 22 -3.51 -42.59 -9.89
C SER A 22 -3.95 -42.61 -11.37
N VAL A 23 -4.60 -41.55 -11.84
CA VAL A 23 -5.03 -41.43 -13.24
C VAL A 23 -3.84 -41.37 -14.21
N ALA A 24 -2.81 -40.59 -13.87
CA ALA A 24 -1.60 -40.51 -14.69
C ALA A 24 -0.82 -41.84 -14.70
N ASP A 25 -0.78 -42.54 -13.56
CA ASP A 25 -0.21 -43.87 -13.40
C ASP A 25 -0.94 -44.89 -14.28
N ASP A 26 -2.27 -44.87 -14.31
CA ASP A 26 -3.07 -45.78 -15.11
C ASP A 26 -2.96 -45.54 -16.62
N LEU A 27 -2.91 -44.27 -17.05
CA LEU A 27 -2.79 -43.88 -18.46
C LEU A 27 -1.41 -44.13 -19.05
N HIS A 28 -0.34 -43.98 -18.26
CA HIS A 28 1.05 -44.02 -18.73
C HIS A 28 1.95 -44.89 -17.86
N LYS A 29 1.56 -46.15 -17.62
CA LYS A 29 2.25 -47.12 -16.75
C LYS A 29 3.75 -47.27 -17.04
N ASN A 30 4.13 -47.22 -18.32
CA ASN A 30 5.51 -47.49 -18.77
C ASN A 30 6.22 -46.25 -19.36
N ASP A 31 5.56 -45.09 -19.40
CA ASP A 31 6.12 -43.86 -19.97
C ASP A 31 6.19 -42.74 -18.91
N PRO A 32 7.34 -42.55 -18.25
CA PRO A 32 7.50 -41.56 -17.20
C PRO A 32 7.41 -40.11 -17.71
N LEU A 33 7.71 -39.85 -18.98
CA LEU A 33 7.63 -38.51 -19.56
C LEU A 33 6.18 -38.14 -19.87
N ALA A 34 5.43 -39.03 -20.50
CA ALA A 34 4.00 -38.84 -20.75
C ALA A 34 3.21 -38.74 -19.43
N LYS A 35 3.55 -39.59 -18.45
CA LYS A 35 2.98 -39.53 -17.09
C LYS A 35 3.13 -38.17 -16.42
N LYS A 36 4.34 -37.60 -16.47
CA LYS A 36 4.62 -36.26 -15.92
C LYS A 36 3.86 -35.16 -16.66
N ALA A 37 3.80 -35.23 -17.99
CA ALA A 37 3.09 -34.25 -18.81
C ALA A 37 1.57 -34.28 -18.54
N THR A 38 0.98 -35.47 -18.46
CA THR A 38 -0.43 -35.68 -18.15
C THR A 38 -0.77 -35.20 -16.75
N LYS A 39 0.05 -35.52 -15.74
CA LYS A 39 -0.09 -35.00 -14.37
C LYS A 39 -0.09 -33.47 -14.34
N ASN A 40 0.91 -32.83 -14.95
CA ASN A 40 1.01 -31.37 -14.95
C ASN A 40 -0.19 -30.72 -15.66
N THR A 41 -0.67 -31.31 -16.74
CA THR A 41 -1.84 -30.83 -17.48
C THR A 41 -3.12 -30.94 -16.65
N LEU A 42 -3.33 -32.08 -15.98
CA LEU A 42 -4.48 -32.30 -15.11
C LEU A 42 -4.48 -31.34 -13.93
N ILE A 43 -3.35 -31.20 -13.24
CA ILE A 43 -3.18 -30.25 -12.14
C ILE A 43 -3.50 -28.82 -12.61
N SER A 44 -2.98 -28.41 -13.76
CA SER A 44 -3.20 -27.06 -14.29
C SER A 44 -4.68 -26.80 -14.60
N LYS A 45 -5.37 -27.76 -15.22
CA LYS A 45 -6.80 -27.66 -15.52
C LYS A 45 -7.66 -27.64 -14.26
N LEU A 46 -7.35 -28.49 -13.29
CA LEU A 46 -8.07 -28.54 -12.01
C LEU A 46 -7.88 -27.26 -11.21
N ILE A 47 -6.67 -26.70 -11.15
CA ILE A 47 -6.42 -25.42 -10.50
C ILE A 47 -7.21 -24.29 -11.18
N SER A 48 -7.24 -24.26 -12.51
CA SER A 48 -8.01 -23.26 -13.24
C SER A 48 -9.51 -23.38 -12.99
N HIS A 49 -10.03 -24.61 -12.94
CA HIS A 49 -11.43 -24.87 -12.62
C HIS A 49 -11.76 -24.44 -11.18
N GLU A 50 -10.94 -24.85 -10.20
CA GLU A 50 -11.12 -24.48 -8.79
C GLU A 50 -11.13 -22.97 -8.60
N LYS A 51 -10.22 -22.26 -9.25
CA LYS A 51 -10.19 -20.79 -9.23
C LYS A 51 -11.46 -20.18 -9.82
N ALA A 52 -11.91 -20.67 -10.97
CA ALA A 52 -13.13 -20.18 -11.60
C ALA A 52 -14.36 -20.42 -10.71
N THR A 53 -14.47 -21.60 -10.10
CA THR A 53 -15.56 -21.93 -9.18
C THR A 53 -15.50 -21.10 -7.90
N PHE A 54 -14.30 -20.87 -7.35
CA PHE A 54 -14.11 -20.00 -6.19
C PHE A 54 -14.51 -18.55 -6.52
N ASP A 55 -14.06 -18.02 -7.65
CA ASP A 55 -14.38 -16.65 -8.08
C ASP A 55 -15.88 -16.50 -8.37
N GLU A 56 -16.53 -17.52 -8.95
CA GLU A 56 -17.98 -17.54 -9.17
C GLU A 56 -18.75 -17.58 -7.85
N ALA A 57 -18.33 -18.43 -6.90
CA ALA A 57 -18.98 -18.59 -5.61
C ALA A 57 -18.79 -17.39 -4.68
N THR A 58 -17.62 -16.73 -4.73
CA THR A 58 -17.29 -15.61 -3.85
C THR A 58 -17.50 -14.25 -4.50
N GLY A 59 -17.59 -14.18 -5.83
CA GLY A 59 -17.71 -12.94 -6.58
C GLY A 59 -18.93 -12.12 -6.20
N ALA A 60 -20.10 -12.76 -6.07
CA ALA A 60 -21.33 -12.08 -5.67
C ALA A 60 -21.25 -11.51 -4.25
N GLN A 61 -20.72 -12.29 -3.30
CA GLN A 61 -20.54 -11.85 -1.91
C GLN A 61 -19.51 -10.72 -1.79
N MET A 62 -18.40 -10.81 -2.53
CA MET A 62 -17.39 -9.74 -2.56
C MET A 62 -17.96 -8.46 -3.17
N GLN A 63 -18.74 -8.57 -4.24
CA GLN A 63 -19.38 -7.43 -4.87
C GLN A 63 -20.41 -6.77 -3.93
N GLU A 64 -21.22 -7.56 -3.24
CA GLU A 64 -22.16 -7.06 -2.23
C GLU A 64 -21.45 -6.33 -1.09
N MET A 65 -20.31 -6.86 -0.60
CA MET A 65 -19.47 -6.17 0.39
C MET A 65 -18.86 -4.87 -0.15
N LEU A 66 -18.50 -4.81 -1.43
CA LEU A 66 -17.97 -3.60 -2.06
C LEU A 66 -19.07 -2.56 -2.33
N ASP A 67 -20.32 -3.01 -2.48
CA ASP A 67 -21.51 -2.16 -2.64
C ASP A 67 -22.09 -1.71 -1.29
N ASP A 68 -21.66 -2.32 -0.18
CA ASP A 68 -22.03 -1.93 1.17
C ASP A 68 -21.55 -0.49 1.49
N LYS A 69 -22.51 0.37 1.85
CA LYS A 69 -22.28 1.79 2.11
C LYS A 69 -21.38 2.06 3.31
N ALA A 70 -21.37 1.20 4.33
CA ALA A 70 -20.46 1.31 5.46
C ALA A 70 -19.03 0.96 5.04
N ILE A 71 -18.85 -0.08 4.22
CA ILE A 71 -17.55 -0.47 3.68
C ILE A 71 -17.03 0.60 2.71
N GLN A 72 -17.86 1.09 1.78
CA GLN A 72 -17.52 2.24 0.93
C GLN A 72 -17.20 3.50 1.74
N GLY A 73 -17.93 3.72 2.83
CA GLY A 73 -17.66 4.79 3.80
C GLY A 73 -16.26 4.69 4.41
N LEU A 74 -15.86 3.49 4.83
CA LEU A 74 -14.51 3.24 5.36
C LEU A 74 -13.41 3.39 4.30
N LEU A 75 -13.63 2.83 3.11
CA LEU A 75 -12.67 2.94 1.99
C LEU A 75 -12.50 4.39 1.56
N SER A 76 -13.60 5.13 1.47
CA SER A 76 -13.58 6.57 1.18
C SER A 76 -12.95 7.37 2.32
N SER A 77 -13.15 7.02 3.59
CA SER A 77 -12.49 7.70 4.72
C SER A 77 -10.97 7.51 4.71
N VAL A 78 -10.48 6.34 4.30
CA VAL A 78 -9.03 6.09 4.13
C VAL A 78 -8.49 6.89 2.94
N ALA A 79 -9.23 6.93 1.82
CA ALA A 79 -8.86 7.71 0.64
C ALA A 79 -8.89 9.23 0.90
N THR A 80 -9.81 9.71 1.73
CA THR A 80 -9.86 11.13 2.14
C THR A 80 -8.81 11.43 3.20
N THR A 81 -8.51 10.52 4.13
CA THR A 81 -7.40 10.71 5.10
C THR A 81 -6.03 10.81 4.41
N THR A 82 -5.86 10.14 3.26
CA THR A 82 -4.63 10.23 2.46
C THR A 82 -4.59 11.47 1.57
N LYS A 83 -5.73 11.95 1.04
CA LYS A 83 -5.81 13.16 0.20
C LYS A 83 -5.94 14.48 1.00
N ALA A 84 -6.55 14.45 2.18
CA ALA A 84 -6.84 15.59 3.03
C ALA A 84 -5.92 15.66 4.26
N SER A 85 -4.63 15.32 4.10
CA SER A 85 -3.64 15.53 5.15
C SER A 85 -3.28 17.03 5.27
N THR A 86 -4.25 17.84 5.66
CA THR A 86 -4.02 19.05 6.48
C THR A 86 -4.18 18.72 7.96
N VAL A 87 -4.83 17.60 8.30
CA VAL A 87 -4.82 17.06 9.67
C VAL A 87 -3.51 16.31 9.88
N LEU A 88 -2.70 16.79 10.82
CA LEU A 88 -1.47 16.14 11.25
C LEU A 88 -1.78 14.67 11.59
N PRO A 89 -1.14 13.70 10.92
CA PRO A 89 -1.36 12.29 11.24
C PRO A 89 -1.07 12.05 12.72
N ASN A 90 -1.82 11.13 13.35
CA ASN A 90 -1.58 10.73 14.73
C ASN A 90 -0.08 10.46 14.91
N LYS A 91 0.60 11.31 15.71
CA LYS A 91 2.08 11.34 15.83
C LYS A 91 2.65 9.94 16.08
N SER A 92 1.95 9.13 16.88
CA SER A 92 2.37 7.76 17.20
C SER A 92 2.33 6.81 15.99
N ALA A 93 1.30 6.90 15.14
CA ALA A 93 1.16 6.09 13.94
C ALA A 93 2.22 6.48 12.89
N GLN A 94 2.44 7.79 12.70
CA GLN A 94 3.45 8.31 11.78
C GLN A 94 4.88 7.89 12.21
N ILE A 95 5.21 8.02 13.50
CA ILE A 95 6.51 7.59 14.03
C ILE A 95 6.73 6.08 13.83
N ARG A 96 5.70 5.25 14.05
CA ARG A 96 5.79 3.80 13.81
C ARG A 96 6.01 3.47 12.34
N GLN A 97 5.28 4.13 11.45
CA GLN A 97 5.42 3.93 10.01
C GLN A 97 6.81 4.33 9.52
N GLU A 98 7.31 5.49 9.95
CA GLU A 98 8.66 5.95 9.58
C GLU A 98 9.76 5.03 10.14
N ARG A 99 9.65 4.58 11.40
CA ARG A 99 10.59 3.61 11.98
C ARG A 99 10.61 2.32 11.17
N ARG A 100 9.44 1.82 10.77
CA ARG A 100 9.33 0.63 9.91
C ARG A 100 9.96 0.88 8.53
N GLY A 101 9.72 2.05 7.94
CA GLY A 101 10.32 2.47 6.68
C GLY A 101 11.85 2.52 6.73
N LEU A 102 12.42 3.16 7.76
CA LEU A 102 13.86 3.24 7.97
C LEU A 102 14.49 1.86 8.21
N LEU A 103 13.79 0.96 8.92
CA LEU A 103 14.25 -0.41 9.13
C LEU A 103 14.25 -1.23 7.83
N LEU A 104 13.22 -1.07 6.99
CA LEU A 104 13.18 -1.70 5.67
C LEU A 104 14.27 -1.16 4.76
N LEU A 105 14.49 0.16 4.75
CA LEU A 105 15.58 0.81 4.01
C LEU A 105 16.94 0.24 4.43
N ARG A 106 17.19 0.13 5.74
CA ARG A 106 18.44 -0.46 6.24
C ARG A 106 18.67 -1.88 5.72
N LYS A 107 17.62 -2.71 5.77
CA LYS A 107 17.68 -4.11 5.31
C LYS A 107 17.95 -4.17 3.81
N GLU A 108 17.21 -3.40 3.02
CA GLU A 108 17.34 -3.39 1.56
C GLU A 108 18.75 -3.00 1.15
N ILE A 109 19.27 -1.90 1.69
CA ILE A 109 20.61 -1.41 1.37
C ILE A 109 21.68 -2.42 1.80
N PHE A 110 21.52 -3.03 2.97
CA PHE A 110 22.43 -4.08 3.42
C PHE A 110 22.42 -5.29 2.48
N TYR A 111 21.24 -5.78 2.10
CA TYR A 111 21.12 -6.93 1.20
C TYR A 111 21.66 -6.64 -0.19
N GLN A 112 21.35 -5.47 -0.75
CA GLN A 112 21.89 -5.04 -2.05
C GLN A 112 23.41 -4.92 -2.00
N ALA A 113 23.97 -4.33 -0.94
CA ALA A 113 25.41 -4.20 -0.76
C ALA A 113 26.09 -5.58 -0.69
N VAL A 114 25.56 -6.51 0.11
CA VAL A 114 26.10 -7.88 0.19
C VAL A 114 26.00 -8.62 -1.14
N GLN A 115 24.88 -8.48 -1.86
CA GLN A 115 24.70 -9.06 -3.19
C GLN A 115 25.69 -8.49 -4.22
N SER A 116 26.05 -7.22 -4.09
CA SER A 116 27.10 -6.59 -4.92
C SER A 116 28.53 -6.96 -4.52
N GLY A 117 28.71 -7.85 -3.54
CA GLY A 117 30.03 -8.32 -3.09
C GLY A 117 30.69 -7.47 -2.02
N ILE A 118 29.97 -6.51 -1.41
CA ILE A 118 30.49 -5.71 -0.29
C ILE A 118 30.54 -6.56 0.98
N LYS A 119 31.63 -6.44 1.74
CA LYS A 119 31.78 -7.18 3.00
C LYS A 119 30.69 -6.78 4.00
N PRO A 120 30.16 -7.71 4.82
CA PRO A 120 29.06 -7.42 5.74
C PRO A 120 29.29 -6.20 6.66
N ALA A 121 30.51 -6.00 7.15
CA ALA A 121 30.85 -4.86 8.01
C ALA A 121 30.79 -3.51 7.26
N GLU A 122 31.16 -3.49 5.98
CA GLU A 122 31.10 -2.30 5.12
C GLU A 122 29.66 -2.05 4.65
N ALA A 123 28.93 -3.11 4.29
CA ALA A 123 27.51 -3.06 3.95
C ALA A 123 26.66 -2.53 5.12
N GLN A 124 27.00 -2.92 6.36
CA GLN A 124 26.36 -2.40 7.56
C GLN A 124 26.58 -0.89 7.71
N LYS A 125 27.82 -0.42 7.60
CA LYS A 125 28.13 1.03 7.65
C LYS A 125 27.39 1.80 6.56
N LEU A 126 27.34 1.25 5.35
CA LEU A 126 26.65 1.85 4.21
C LEU A 126 25.14 1.98 4.47
N ALA A 127 24.52 0.93 5.00
CA ALA A 127 23.12 0.94 5.39
C ALA A 127 22.81 1.91 6.55
N GLU A 128 23.70 2.00 7.55
CA GLU A 128 23.56 2.93 8.68
C GLU A 128 23.68 4.40 8.24
N ASN A 129 24.64 4.71 7.36
CA ASN A 129 24.80 6.05 6.79
C ASN A 129 23.57 6.48 5.99
N ALA A 130 23.07 5.61 5.11
CA ALA A 130 21.90 5.90 4.31
C ALA A 130 20.62 6.11 5.15
N VAL A 131 20.45 5.34 6.24
CA VAL A 131 19.36 5.57 7.19
C VAL A 131 19.51 6.91 7.90
N THR A 132 20.73 7.30 8.25
CA THR A 132 21.01 8.59 8.90
C THR A 132 20.66 9.75 7.98
N GLU A 133 21.06 9.69 6.71
CA GLU A 133 20.68 10.69 5.70
C GLU A 133 19.15 10.75 5.49
N ALA A 134 18.50 9.59 5.37
CA ALA A 134 17.05 9.53 5.22
C ALA A 134 16.33 10.14 6.44
N GLN A 135 16.82 9.89 7.65
CA GLN A 135 16.29 10.47 8.87
C GLN A 135 16.46 11.99 8.93
N GLN A 136 17.60 12.51 8.47
CA GLN A 136 17.82 13.96 8.35
C GLN A 136 16.85 14.59 7.35
N ARG A 137 16.66 13.96 6.17
CA ARG A 137 15.70 14.43 5.16
C ARG A 137 14.26 14.44 5.66
N LEU A 138 13.83 13.39 6.36
CA LEU A 138 12.50 13.34 6.99
C LEU A 138 12.33 14.47 8.02
N THR A 139 13.37 14.75 8.80
CA THR A 139 13.33 15.84 9.79
C THR A 139 13.24 17.20 9.13
N ALA A 140 14.02 17.44 8.06
CA ALA A 140 13.97 18.67 7.28
C ALA A 140 12.60 18.86 6.62
N GLN A 141 12.04 17.81 6.00
CA GLN A 141 10.72 17.85 5.38
C GLN A 141 9.61 18.17 6.38
N ARG A 142 9.71 17.63 7.61
CA ARG A 142 8.78 17.96 8.70
C ARG A 142 8.86 19.43 9.10
N LYS A 143 10.08 19.97 9.24
CA LYS A 143 10.27 21.39 9.56
C LYS A 143 9.69 22.29 8.48
N ALA A 144 10.04 22.03 7.22
CA ALA A 144 9.51 22.77 6.07
C ALA A 144 7.99 22.71 5.97
N ARG A 145 7.38 21.55 6.24
CA ARG A 145 5.91 21.41 6.24
C ARG A 145 5.25 22.21 7.36
N ILE A 146 5.86 22.25 8.55
CA ILE A 146 5.34 23.05 9.67
C ILE A 146 5.47 24.54 9.39
N GLU A 147 6.60 24.97 8.80
CA GLU A 147 6.85 26.36 8.44
C GLU A 147 5.90 26.82 7.32
N GLY A 148 5.72 26.04 6.25
CA GLY A 148 4.78 26.37 5.18
C GLY A 148 3.32 26.47 5.64
N VAL A 149 2.89 25.61 6.56
CA VAL A 149 1.53 25.71 7.16
C VAL A 149 1.37 27.00 7.95
N LYS A 150 2.41 27.45 8.68
CA LYS A 150 2.37 28.73 9.41
C LYS A 150 2.29 29.92 8.46
N GLU A 151 3.07 29.91 7.38
CA GLU A 151 3.04 30.98 6.37
C GLU A 151 1.67 31.05 5.66
N GLU A 152 1.05 29.91 5.36
CA GLU A 152 -0.33 29.87 4.83
C GLU A 152 -1.36 30.40 5.85
N GLU A 153 -1.23 30.07 7.13
CA GLU A 153 -2.09 30.61 8.19
C GLU A 153 -1.93 32.12 8.35
N ASP A 154 -0.70 32.64 8.28
CA ASP A 154 -0.41 34.06 8.43
C ASP A 154 -0.88 34.88 7.22
N THR A 155 -0.68 34.37 6.00
CA THR A 155 -1.17 35.00 4.77
C THR A 155 -2.70 35.03 4.71
N THR A 156 -3.36 33.94 5.10
CA THR A 156 -4.83 33.90 5.15
C THR A 156 -5.41 34.83 6.23
N ARG A 157 -4.72 35.01 7.36
CA ARG A 157 -5.10 36.01 8.37
C ARG A 157 -4.93 37.44 7.85
N ALA A 158 -3.81 37.74 7.19
CA ALA A 158 -3.56 39.06 6.60
C ALA A 158 -4.63 39.42 5.55
N GLN A 159 -4.97 38.50 4.64
CA GLN A 159 -6.01 38.72 3.64
C GLN A 159 -7.41 38.93 4.25
N LYS A 160 -7.73 38.22 5.35
CA LYS A 160 -9.00 38.43 6.06
C LYS A 160 -9.05 39.80 6.74
N ALA A 161 -7.94 40.25 7.33
CA ALA A 161 -7.86 41.59 7.93
C ALA A 161 -8.04 42.68 6.87
N GLU A 162 -7.36 42.56 5.72
CA GLU A 162 -7.48 43.53 4.62
C GLU A 162 -8.90 43.59 4.04
N ARG A 163 -9.56 42.43 3.89
CA ARG A 163 -10.97 42.38 3.48
C ARG A 163 -11.89 43.02 4.51
N ALA A 164 -11.69 42.73 5.79
CA ALA A 164 -12.50 43.34 6.86
C ALA A 164 -12.34 44.87 6.88
N GLU A 165 -11.12 45.39 6.72
CA GLU A 165 -10.89 46.84 6.65
C GLU A 165 -11.52 47.48 5.41
N SER A 166 -11.47 46.82 4.25
CA SER A 166 -12.09 47.35 3.04
C SER A 166 -13.62 47.32 3.13
N GLU A 167 -14.23 46.24 3.62
CA GLU A 167 -15.66 46.14 3.87
C GLU A 167 -16.13 47.21 4.86
N GLN A 168 -15.39 47.44 5.94
CA GLN A 168 -15.73 48.46 6.92
C GLN A 168 -15.71 49.87 6.33
N LYS A 169 -14.74 50.20 5.48
CA LYS A 169 -14.71 51.48 4.74
C LYS A 169 -15.94 51.65 3.83
N PHE A 170 -16.40 50.58 3.18
CA PHE A 170 -17.62 50.63 2.38
C PHE A 170 -18.88 50.84 3.23
N TYR A 171 -18.97 50.19 4.40
CA TYR A 171 -20.07 50.42 5.34
C TYR A 171 -20.09 51.86 5.86
N ASP A 172 -18.93 52.41 6.24
CA ASP A 172 -18.82 53.79 6.73
C ASP A 172 -19.21 54.80 5.63
N TYR A 173 -18.81 54.55 4.38
CA TYR A 173 -19.21 55.38 3.23
C TYR A 173 -20.72 55.31 2.96
N ALA A 174 -21.31 54.11 3.01
CA ALA A 174 -22.76 53.94 2.82
C ALA A 174 -23.55 54.67 3.92
N MET A 175 -23.07 54.65 5.16
CA MET A 175 -23.63 55.41 6.28
C MET A 175 -23.60 56.93 6.02
N GLN A 176 -22.50 57.46 5.51
CA GLN A 176 -22.39 58.90 5.17
C GLN A 176 -23.33 59.33 4.03
N MET A 177 -23.70 58.42 3.13
CA MET A 177 -24.62 58.70 2.02
C MET A 177 -26.10 58.53 2.40
N ALA A 178 -26.38 57.92 3.55
CA ALA A 178 -27.72 57.68 4.06
C ALA A 178 -28.24 58.80 4.98
N GLU A 179 -27.38 59.77 5.32
CA GLU A 179 -27.70 61.06 5.95
C GLU A 179 -27.92 62.16 4.92
#